data_AF-A0A062V1I3-F1
#
_entry.id   AF-A0A062V1I3-F1
#
_cell.length_a   1.000
_cell.length_b   1.000
_cell.length_c   1.000
_cell.angle_alpha   90.00
_cell.angle_beta   90.00
_cell.angle_gamma   90.00
#
_symmetry.space_group_name_H-M   'P 1'
#
loop_
_entity.id
_entity.type
_entity.pdbx_description
1 polymer ?
#
loop_
_entity_poly.entity_id
_entity_poly.type
_entity_poly.pdbx_seq_one_letter_code
_entity_poly.pdbx_strand_id
1 'polypeptide(L)'
;MVVRKNISLENSHLKKLEPLTKKHNDNLSAAIRDAIDVTEAALHRYGTIEKAISSITADKRELTAREKSIESGKNVMLSSPIFIWMIKWTKGIPLDKEILDELLDPLQIKTISDLDKHINEISNESGWDCKISIFSMDNINPATATVAVSGDNEYYRDFLAQLVVMFLVYNKGLDIDVVHRRASTIRIDLKVREKGTYPLVAREHFGYLKEAMDEFMSKQDFWKSFFEIYRSVNYNMVSLYKDHYEDLLACNSLLDIRIFESLSKRHILNIPHQDFLVMLKRTHESLRIIDRIEIFDDSISIYHNYKNEKAIKKIRDYYLLLLKANGHEYEAKYSTSLIVLNHVCCRD
;
A
#
# COMPACT_ATOMS: atom_id res chain seq x y z
N MET A 1 -26.05 5.66 -67.47
CA MET A 1 -25.75 6.51 -68.65
C MET A 1 -24.46 7.28 -68.36
N VAL A 2 -23.42 7.15 -69.19
CA VAL A 2 -22.17 7.90 -68.99
C VAL A 2 -22.31 9.26 -69.67
N VAL A 3 -22.15 10.35 -68.91
CA VAL A 3 -22.21 11.72 -69.42
C VAL A 3 -20.80 12.28 -69.49
N ARG A 4 -20.37 12.70 -70.68
CA ARG A 4 -19.07 13.35 -70.87
C ARG A 4 -19.20 14.84 -70.60
N LYS A 5 -18.36 15.36 -69.68
CA LYS A 5 -18.26 16.78 -69.34
C LYS A 5 -16.80 17.21 -69.47
N ASN A 6 -16.59 18.42 -70.00
CA ASN A 6 -15.27 19.04 -70.02
C ASN A 6 -15.19 20.01 -68.83
N ILE A 7 -14.13 19.91 -68.04
CA ILE A 7 -13.89 20.77 -66.87
C ILE A 7 -12.50 21.39 -66.98
N SER A 8 -12.35 22.59 -66.45
CA SER A 8 -11.07 23.26 -66.30
C SER A 8 -10.66 23.22 -64.83
N LEU A 9 -9.45 22.73 -64.57
CA LEU A 9 -8.87 22.66 -63.22
C LEU A 9 -7.51 23.34 -63.23
N GLU A 10 -7.20 24.07 -62.17
CA GLU A 10 -5.86 24.61 -61.97
C GLU A 10 -4.87 23.47 -61.70
N ASN A 11 -3.61 23.68 -62.07
CA ASN A 11 -2.52 22.74 -61.80
C ASN A 11 -2.37 22.43 -60.29
N SER A 12 -2.70 23.39 -59.42
CA SER A 12 -2.73 23.20 -57.96
C SER A 12 -3.71 22.11 -57.52
N HIS A 13 -4.84 21.98 -58.20
CA HIS A 13 -5.89 21.01 -57.91
C HIS A 13 -5.62 19.66 -58.59
N LEU A 14 -5.03 19.67 -59.78
CA LEU A 14 -4.55 18.44 -60.43
C LEU A 14 -3.51 17.72 -59.58
N LYS A 15 -2.58 18.46 -58.98
CA LYS A 15 -1.59 17.90 -58.04
C LYS A 15 -2.22 17.20 -56.82
N LYS A 16 -3.34 17.72 -56.32
CA LYS A 16 -4.07 17.10 -55.18
C LYS A 16 -4.75 15.79 -55.57
N LEU A 17 -5.08 15.60 -56.85
CA LEU A 17 -5.66 14.36 -57.37
C LEU A 17 -4.61 13.30 -57.72
N GLU A 18 -3.32 13.65 -57.80
CA GLU A 18 -2.24 12.72 -58.17
C GLU A 18 -2.23 11.37 -57.39
N PRO A 19 -2.51 11.33 -56.07
CA PRO A 19 -2.58 10.05 -55.35
C PRO A 19 -3.70 9.14 -55.87
N LEU A 20 -4.83 9.72 -56.27
CA LEU A 20 -5.98 8.99 -56.82
C LEU A 20 -5.77 8.63 -58.29
N THR A 21 -5.12 9.48 -59.07
CA THR A 21 -4.81 9.17 -60.48
C THR A 21 -3.79 8.05 -60.59
N LYS A 22 -2.76 8.03 -59.75
CA LYS A 22 -1.77 6.93 -59.70
C LYS A 22 -2.41 5.58 -59.38
N LYS A 23 -3.39 5.55 -58.46
CA LYS A 23 -4.16 4.32 -58.14
C LYS A 23 -4.90 3.76 -59.36
N HIS A 24 -5.28 4.63 -60.30
CA HIS A 24 -6.03 4.28 -61.50
C HIS A 24 -5.19 4.37 -62.80
N ASN A 25 -3.86 4.18 -62.72
CA ASN A 25 -2.94 4.24 -63.86
C ASN A 25 -3.10 5.52 -64.70
N ASP A 26 -3.09 6.67 -64.02
CA ASP A 26 -3.24 8.02 -64.58
C ASP A 26 -4.62 8.31 -65.23
N ASN A 27 -5.63 7.48 -64.96
CA ASN A 27 -7.01 7.76 -65.39
C ASN A 27 -7.68 8.82 -64.51
N LEU A 28 -7.68 10.06 -65.00
CA LEU A 28 -8.29 11.21 -64.33
C LEU A 28 -9.79 11.05 -64.08
N SER A 29 -10.52 10.42 -65.01
CA SER A 29 -11.98 10.24 -64.86
C SER A 29 -12.34 9.25 -63.77
N ALA A 30 -11.52 8.22 -63.55
CA ALA A 30 -11.69 7.28 -62.44
C ALA A 30 -11.35 7.95 -61.10
N ALA A 31 -10.25 8.70 -61.05
CA ALA A 31 -9.85 9.46 -59.86
C ALA A 31 -10.89 10.50 -59.43
N ILE A 32 -11.53 11.19 -60.38
CA ILE A 32 -12.61 12.15 -60.09
C ILE A 32 -13.84 11.45 -59.51
N ARG A 33 -14.18 10.24 -59.97
CA ARG A 33 -15.31 9.46 -59.39
C ARG A 33 -15.01 9.06 -57.95
N ASP A 34 -13.82 8.51 -57.68
CA ASP A 34 -13.39 8.21 -56.30
C ASP A 34 -13.44 9.46 -55.40
N ALA A 35 -13.02 10.62 -55.93
CA ALA A 35 -13.07 11.88 -55.18
C ALA A 35 -14.52 12.33 -54.90
N ILE A 36 -15.44 12.12 -55.84
CA ILE A 36 -16.88 12.41 -55.67
C ILE A 36 -17.47 11.49 -54.60
N ASP A 37 -17.20 10.18 -54.65
CA ASP A 37 -17.71 9.21 -53.69
C ASP A 37 -17.22 9.50 -52.27
N VAL A 38 -15.93 9.86 -52.13
CA VAL A 38 -15.35 10.30 -50.84
C VAL A 38 -15.98 11.60 -50.35
N THR A 39 -16.23 12.55 -51.26
CA THR A 39 -16.89 13.82 -50.92
C THR A 39 -18.33 13.60 -50.48
N GLU A 40 -19.07 12.71 -51.14
CA GLU A 40 -20.44 12.34 -50.76
C GLU A 40 -20.46 11.72 -49.36
N ALA A 41 -19.59 10.76 -49.06
CA ALA A 41 -19.48 10.15 -47.74
C ALA A 41 -19.12 11.18 -46.66
N ALA A 42 -18.21 12.11 -46.97
CA ALA A 42 -17.82 13.18 -46.06
C ALA A 42 -18.97 14.18 -45.83
N LEU A 43 -19.70 14.55 -46.87
CA LEU A 43 -20.87 15.42 -46.78
C LEU A 43 -22.01 14.77 -46.00
N HIS A 44 -22.26 13.47 -46.19
CA HIS A 44 -23.26 12.74 -45.42
C HIS A 44 -22.94 12.75 -43.92
N ARG A 45 -21.66 12.66 -43.54
CA ARG A 45 -21.23 12.62 -42.13
C ARG A 45 -21.10 14.01 -41.49
N TYR A 46 -20.64 15.01 -42.22
CA TYR A 46 -20.27 16.33 -41.66
C TYR A 46 -21.12 17.50 -42.17
N GLY A 47 -22.04 17.25 -43.12
CA GLY A 47 -23.00 18.20 -43.69
C GLY A 47 -22.42 19.18 -44.71
N THR A 48 -21.21 19.70 -44.49
CA THR A 48 -20.54 20.68 -45.37
C THR A 48 -19.09 20.31 -45.61
N ILE A 49 -18.53 20.72 -46.76
CA ILE A 49 -17.13 20.44 -47.11
C ILE A 49 -16.20 21.12 -46.11
N GLU A 50 -16.52 22.34 -45.69
CA GLU A 50 -15.73 23.11 -44.71
C GLU A 50 -15.67 22.38 -43.36
N LYS A 51 -16.80 21.86 -42.86
CA LYS A 51 -16.83 21.05 -41.63
C LYS A 51 -16.11 19.71 -41.78
N ALA A 52 -16.18 19.08 -42.95
CA ALA A 52 -15.45 17.85 -43.21
C ALA A 52 -13.94 18.10 -43.18
N ILE A 53 -13.47 19.14 -43.89
CA ILE A 53 -12.06 19.53 -43.90
C ILE A 53 -11.61 19.91 -42.48
N SER A 54 -12.37 20.73 -41.75
CA SER A 54 -11.98 21.13 -40.39
C SER A 54 -11.93 19.94 -39.42
N SER A 55 -12.83 18.97 -39.57
CA SER A 55 -12.86 17.77 -38.71
C SER A 55 -11.74 16.78 -39.06
N ILE A 56 -11.41 16.61 -40.35
CA ILE A 56 -10.35 15.72 -40.82
C ILE A 56 -8.96 16.34 -40.59
N THR A 57 -8.82 17.66 -40.72
CA THR A 57 -7.55 18.35 -40.41
C THR A 57 -7.35 18.58 -38.92
N ALA A 58 -8.42 18.52 -38.11
CA ALA A 58 -8.33 18.45 -36.65
C ALA A 58 -7.78 17.12 -36.12
N ASP A 59 -7.59 16.09 -36.97
CA ASP A 59 -6.91 14.84 -36.57
C ASP A 59 -5.40 15.01 -36.29
N LYS A 60 -4.83 16.21 -36.48
CA LYS A 60 -3.71 16.62 -35.62
C LYS A 60 -4.25 17.01 -34.25
N ARG A 61 -4.84 16.04 -33.53
CA ARG A 61 -5.20 16.22 -32.14
C ARG A 61 -3.91 16.50 -31.41
N GLU A 62 -3.74 17.72 -30.88
CA GLU A 62 -2.65 17.96 -29.95
C GLU A 62 -2.85 17.00 -28.79
N LEU A 63 -1.98 16.00 -28.71
CA LEU A 63 -1.99 15.04 -27.62
C LEU A 63 -1.96 15.82 -26.31
N THR A 64 -2.88 15.45 -25.42
CA THR A 64 -2.88 15.96 -24.04
C THR A 64 -1.53 15.67 -23.37
N ALA A 65 -1.18 16.40 -22.32
CA ALA A 65 0.05 16.14 -21.57
C ALA A 65 0.16 14.66 -21.14
N ARG A 66 -0.97 14.07 -20.74
CA ARG A 66 -1.10 12.63 -20.44
C ARG A 66 -0.77 11.74 -21.64
N GLU A 67 -1.40 11.98 -22.80
CA GLU A 67 -1.18 11.17 -24.00
C GLU A 67 0.27 11.28 -24.49
N LYS A 68 0.85 12.50 -24.49
CA LYS A 68 2.27 12.72 -24.81
C LYS A 68 3.18 11.94 -23.87
N SER A 69 2.86 11.94 -22.57
CA SER A 69 3.64 11.21 -21.57
C SER A 69 3.55 9.69 -21.71
N ILE A 70 2.43 9.17 -22.21
CA ILE A 70 2.27 7.74 -22.51
C ILE A 70 3.07 7.39 -23.78
N GLU A 71 2.97 8.19 -24.82
CA GLU A 71 3.70 7.98 -26.08
C GLU A 71 5.21 8.08 -25.88
N SER A 72 5.68 8.99 -25.03
CA SER A 72 7.10 9.12 -24.69
C SER A 72 7.64 8.01 -23.79
N GLY A 73 6.78 7.07 -23.34
CA GLY A 73 7.14 6.01 -22.40
C GLY A 73 7.43 6.48 -20.97
N LYS A 74 7.12 7.73 -20.64
CA LYS A 74 7.29 8.26 -19.26
C LYS A 74 6.22 7.69 -18.32
N ASN A 75 5.01 7.48 -18.83
CA ASN A 75 3.90 6.87 -18.11
C ASN A 75 3.36 5.65 -18.86
N VAL A 76 2.79 4.71 -18.12
CA VAL A 76 2.15 3.50 -18.69
C VAL A 76 0.66 3.53 -18.39
N MET A 77 -0.15 3.17 -19.38
CA MET A 77 -1.59 2.99 -19.18
C MET A 77 -1.86 1.64 -18.52
N LEU A 78 -2.43 1.66 -17.32
CA LEU A 78 -2.83 0.46 -16.59
C LEU A 78 -4.36 0.33 -16.59
N SER A 79 -4.86 -0.90 -16.66
CA SER A 79 -6.28 -1.13 -16.46
C SER A 79 -6.65 -0.97 -14.98
N SER A 80 -7.81 -0.38 -14.72
CA SER A 80 -8.32 -0.14 -13.36
C SER A 80 -8.28 -1.40 -12.45
N PRO A 81 -8.68 -2.60 -12.92
CA PRO A 81 -8.58 -3.82 -12.08
C PRO A 81 -7.15 -4.18 -11.65
N ILE A 82 -6.16 -3.98 -12.53
CA ILE A 82 -4.76 -4.26 -12.20
C ILE A 82 -4.27 -3.27 -11.15
N PHE A 83 -4.59 -1.98 -11.32
CA PHE A 83 -4.20 -0.95 -10.37
C PHE A 83 -4.83 -1.15 -8.99
N ILE A 84 -6.13 -1.49 -8.93
CA ILE A 84 -6.81 -1.84 -7.67
C ILE A 84 -6.17 -3.07 -7.02
N TRP A 85 -5.84 -4.10 -7.81
CA TRP A 85 -5.14 -5.28 -7.31
C TRP A 85 -3.80 -4.90 -6.69
N MET A 86 -3.00 -4.05 -7.35
CA MET A 86 -1.73 -3.55 -6.81
C MET A 86 -1.92 -2.85 -5.47
N ILE A 87 -2.81 -1.85 -5.39
CA ILE A 87 -3.07 -1.11 -4.14
C ILE A 87 -3.53 -2.04 -3.02
N LYS A 88 -4.40 -3.02 -3.33
CA LYS A 88 -4.90 -3.98 -2.35
C LYS A 88 -3.75 -4.78 -1.73
N TRP A 89 -2.76 -5.19 -2.51
CA TRP A 89 -1.64 -6.00 -2.06
C TRP A 89 -0.47 -5.18 -1.49
N THR A 90 -0.42 -3.88 -1.75
CA THR A 90 0.56 -2.96 -1.14
C THR A 90 0.02 -2.19 0.06
N LYS A 91 -1.22 -2.48 0.50
CA LYS A 91 -1.81 -1.86 1.69
C LYS A 91 -0.94 -2.13 2.92
N GLY A 92 -0.58 -1.08 3.66
CA GLY A 92 0.34 -1.18 4.81
C GLY A 92 1.81 -1.02 4.45
N ILE A 93 2.13 -0.74 3.18
CA ILE A 93 3.49 -0.50 2.68
C ILE A 93 3.50 0.88 2.00
N PRO A 94 3.94 1.95 2.68
CA PRO A 94 4.02 3.27 2.08
C PRO A 94 5.05 3.29 0.97
N LEU A 95 4.83 4.18 -0.01
CA LEU A 95 5.84 4.48 -1.01
C LEU A 95 7.10 5.01 -0.31
N ASP A 96 8.24 4.62 -0.86
CA ASP A 96 9.52 5.21 -0.46
C ASP A 96 9.50 6.71 -0.77
N LYS A 97 10.25 7.48 0.03
CA LYS A 97 10.21 8.95 -0.03
C LYS A 97 10.59 9.46 -1.42
N GLU A 98 11.54 8.81 -2.08
CA GLU A 98 12.03 9.16 -3.40
C GLU A 98 10.93 9.05 -4.46
N ILE A 99 10.12 7.98 -4.40
CA ILE A 99 8.99 7.77 -5.32
C ILE A 99 7.86 8.75 -5.01
N LEU A 100 7.62 9.02 -3.73
CA LEU A 100 6.63 10.01 -3.32
C LEU A 100 7.01 11.42 -3.80
N ASP A 101 8.27 11.81 -3.66
CA ASP A 101 8.78 13.12 -4.09
C ASP A 101 8.82 13.23 -5.63
N GLU A 102 8.94 12.12 -6.37
CA GLU A 102 8.77 12.11 -7.83
C GLU A 102 7.31 12.37 -8.25
N LEU A 103 6.35 11.81 -7.49
CA LEU A 103 4.92 12.00 -7.75
C LEU A 103 4.42 13.37 -7.28
N LEU A 104 4.89 13.82 -6.11
CA LEU A 104 4.49 15.05 -5.44
C LEU A 104 5.75 15.87 -5.13
N ASP A 105 6.23 16.62 -6.12
CA ASP A 105 7.50 17.36 -6.03
C ASP A 105 7.43 18.47 -4.93
N PRO A 106 8.17 18.32 -3.82
CA PRO A 106 8.15 19.30 -2.73
C PRO A 106 8.77 20.66 -3.11
N LEU A 107 9.53 20.74 -4.20
CA LEU A 107 10.08 22.01 -4.71
C LEU A 107 9.03 22.81 -5.47
N GLN A 108 8.08 22.13 -6.12
CA GLN A 108 6.95 22.73 -6.82
C GLN A 108 5.77 23.00 -5.88
N ILE A 109 5.47 22.03 -5.00
CA ILE A 109 4.34 22.09 -4.07
C ILE A 109 4.78 22.76 -2.77
N LYS A 110 4.69 24.10 -2.75
CA LYS A 110 5.14 24.89 -1.59
C LYS A 110 4.04 25.10 -0.55
N THR A 111 2.79 25.22 -1.00
CA THR A 111 1.63 25.48 -0.14
C THR A 111 0.68 24.29 -0.03
N ILE A 112 -0.16 24.27 0.99
CA ILE A 112 -1.23 23.27 1.17
C ILE A 112 -2.27 23.39 0.04
N SER A 113 -2.55 24.60 -0.43
CA SER A 113 -3.41 24.83 -1.59
C SER A 113 -2.82 24.25 -2.88
N ASP A 114 -1.50 24.34 -3.07
CA ASP A 114 -0.84 23.71 -4.23
C ASP A 114 -0.99 22.19 -4.17
N LEU A 115 -0.80 21.60 -2.99
CA LEU A 115 -0.95 20.16 -2.77
C LEU A 115 -2.40 19.71 -3.04
N ASP A 116 -3.38 20.42 -2.48
CA ASP A 116 -4.80 20.15 -2.65
C ASP A 116 -5.20 20.19 -4.12
N LYS A 117 -4.76 21.22 -4.85
CA LYS A 117 -5.02 21.35 -6.28
C LYS A 117 -4.35 20.21 -7.06
N HIS A 118 -3.06 19.97 -6.83
CA HIS A 118 -2.29 19.00 -7.59
C HIS A 118 -2.79 17.57 -7.41
N ILE A 119 -3.14 17.15 -6.18
CA ILE A 119 -3.64 15.80 -5.94
C ILE A 119 -5.03 15.59 -6.53
N ASN A 120 -5.89 16.61 -6.55
CA ASN A 120 -7.19 16.55 -7.22
C ASN A 120 -7.03 16.49 -8.75
N GLU A 121 -6.05 17.19 -9.33
CA GLU A 121 -5.70 17.06 -10.75
C GLU A 121 -5.28 15.62 -11.07
N ILE A 122 -4.37 15.03 -10.29
CA ILE A 122 -3.95 13.62 -10.44
C ILE A 122 -5.15 12.66 -10.34
N SER A 123 -6.01 12.84 -9.33
CA SER A 123 -7.20 11.99 -9.11
C SER A 123 -8.15 12.04 -10.31
N ASN A 124 -8.41 13.24 -10.83
CA ASN A 124 -9.29 13.45 -11.98
C ASN A 124 -8.68 12.87 -13.27
N GLU A 125 -7.40 13.15 -13.54
CA GLU A 125 -6.72 12.65 -14.74
C GLU A 125 -6.59 11.12 -14.75
N SER A 126 -6.47 10.52 -13.57
CA SER A 126 -6.34 9.08 -13.40
C SER A 126 -7.68 8.34 -13.38
N GLY A 127 -8.81 9.06 -13.30
CA GLY A 127 -10.15 8.47 -13.24
C GLY A 127 -10.42 7.73 -11.92
N TRP A 128 -9.85 8.21 -10.82
CA TRP A 128 -10.05 7.61 -9.49
C TRP A 128 -11.33 8.12 -8.81
N ASP A 129 -11.93 9.19 -9.36
CA ASP A 129 -13.19 9.80 -8.92
C ASP A 129 -13.25 10.09 -7.41
N CYS A 130 -12.08 10.40 -6.83
CA CYS A 130 -11.97 10.80 -5.43
C CYS A 130 -11.73 12.31 -5.35
N LYS A 131 -12.42 12.96 -4.42
CA LYS A 131 -12.21 14.37 -4.11
C LYS A 131 -11.42 14.49 -2.81
N ILE A 132 -10.32 15.22 -2.87
CA ILE A 132 -9.46 15.54 -1.73
C ILE A 132 -9.78 16.97 -1.29
N SER A 133 -9.79 17.21 0.01
CA SER A 133 -9.80 18.54 0.59
C SER A 133 -8.83 18.60 1.76
N ILE A 134 -7.89 19.54 1.72
CA ILE A 134 -6.89 19.77 2.75
C ILE A 134 -7.13 21.15 3.37
N PHE A 135 -7.46 21.16 4.66
CA PHE A 135 -7.65 22.38 5.42
C PHE A 135 -6.46 22.61 6.36
N SER A 136 -5.93 23.83 6.34
CA SER A 136 -4.94 24.31 7.30
C SER A 136 -5.13 25.82 7.52
N MET A 137 -4.82 26.29 8.73
CA MET A 137 -4.80 27.73 9.05
C MET A 137 -3.58 28.44 8.44
N ASP A 138 -2.42 27.77 8.40
CA ASP A 138 -1.21 28.26 7.73
C ASP A 138 -0.96 27.42 6.48
N ASN A 139 -0.98 28.09 5.33
CA ASN A 139 -0.87 27.44 4.03
C ASN A 139 0.57 27.03 3.69
N ILE A 140 1.58 27.58 4.35
CA ILE A 140 2.99 27.33 4.06
C ILE A 140 3.58 26.38 5.11
N ASN A 141 3.39 26.69 6.39
CA ASN A 141 3.96 25.96 7.52
C ASN A 141 2.84 25.57 8.50
N PRO A 142 1.99 24.60 8.15
CA PRO A 142 0.86 24.19 8.98
C PRO A 142 1.32 23.70 10.35
N ALA A 143 0.73 24.22 11.43
CA ALA A 143 0.85 23.61 12.76
C ALA A 143 -0.09 22.40 12.91
N THR A 144 -1.22 22.45 12.21
CA THR A 144 -2.21 21.38 12.10
C THR A 144 -2.75 21.35 10.67
N ALA A 145 -3.21 20.19 10.23
CA ALA A 145 -3.89 20.06 8.95
C ALA A 145 -4.99 19.00 9.06
N THR A 146 -6.09 19.19 8.34
CA THR A 146 -7.16 18.22 8.22
C THR A 146 -7.25 17.78 6.76
N VAL A 147 -7.01 16.50 6.50
CA VAL A 147 -7.14 15.89 5.18
C VAL A 147 -8.48 15.14 5.15
N ALA A 148 -9.34 15.47 4.19
CA ALA A 148 -10.57 14.75 3.92
C ALA A 148 -10.53 14.17 2.49
N VAL A 149 -10.72 12.86 2.37
CA VAL A 149 -10.81 12.16 1.08
C VAL A 149 -12.18 11.53 0.96
N SER A 150 -12.92 11.89 -0.08
CA SER A 150 -14.24 11.36 -0.39
C SER A 150 -14.26 10.68 -1.75
N GLY A 151 -15.04 9.62 -1.89
CA GLY A 151 -15.18 8.84 -3.13
C GLY A 151 -15.87 7.51 -2.87
N ASP A 152 -16.17 6.74 -3.91
CA ASP A 152 -16.91 5.48 -3.74
C ASP A 152 -16.00 4.28 -3.49
N ASN A 153 -14.80 4.27 -4.10
CA ASN A 153 -13.85 3.16 -3.97
C ASN A 153 -12.92 3.34 -2.76
N GLU A 154 -13.01 2.43 -1.78
CA GLU A 154 -12.18 2.47 -0.57
C GLU A 154 -10.67 2.39 -0.85
N TYR A 155 -10.24 1.60 -1.82
CA TYR A 155 -8.82 1.44 -2.13
C TYR A 155 -8.21 2.73 -2.68
N TYR A 156 -8.95 3.44 -3.54
CA TYR A 156 -8.51 4.75 -4.06
C TYR A 156 -8.48 5.80 -2.96
N ARG A 157 -9.50 5.82 -2.08
CA ARG A 157 -9.50 6.74 -0.93
C ARG A 157 -8.32 6.49 0.00
N ASP A 158 -8.08 5.24 0.38
CA ASP A 158 -6.96 4.85 1.25
C ASP A 158 -5.61 5.20 0.61
N PHE A 159 -5.44 4.92 -0.68
CA PHE A 159 -4.21 5.24 -1.42
C PHE A 159 -3.94 6.75 -1.49
N LEU A 160 -4.94 7.55 -1.86
CA LEU A 160 -4.82 9.01 -1.92
C LEU A 160 -4.58 9.62 -0.53
N ALA A 161 -5.27 9.14 0.49
CA ALA A 161 -5.04 9.57 1.87
C ALA A 161 -3.60 9.31 2.30
N GLN A 162 -3.06 8.14 1.96
CA GLN A 162 -1.66 7.80 2.21
C GLN A 162 -0.70 8.75 1.49
N LEU A 163 -0.90 9.04 0.20
CA LEU A 163 -0.02 9.96 -0.54
C LEU A 163 0.04 11.34 0.11
N VAL A 164 -1.13 11.91 0.41
CA VAL A 164 -1.24 13.26 0.99
C VAL A 164 -0.65 13.29 2.40
N VAL A 165 -1.01 12.33 3.25
CA VAL A 165 -0.52 12.30 4.63
C VAL A 165 0.99 12.07 4.67
N MET A 166 1.52 11.13 3.90
CA MET A 166 2.96 10.87 3.88
C MET A 166 3.75 12.08 3.36
N PHE A 167 3.21 12.83 2.39
CA PHE A 167 3.82 14.08 1.93
C PHE A 167 3.87 15.12 3.07
N LEU A 168 2.77 15.31 3.79
CA LEU A 168 2.72 16.23 4.94
C LEU A 168 3.67 15.79 6.08
N VAL A 169 3.80 14.48 6.30
CA VAL A 169 4.70 13.91 7.30
C VAL A 169 6.17 14.17 6.97
N TYR A 170 6.57 13.93 5.72
CA TYR A 170 7.97 14.09 5.32
C TYR A 170 8.37 15.54 5.08
N ASN A 171 7.48 16.34 4.48
CA ASN A 171 7.82 17.67 3.98
C ASN A 171 7.32 18.83 4.86
N LYS A 172 6.32 18.59 5.73
CA LYS A 172 5.76 19.61 6.64
C LYS A 172 5.93 19.29 8.13
N GLY A 173 6.53 18.14 8.47
CA GLY A 173 6.84 17.78 9.86
C GLY A 173 5.60 17.52 10.72
N LEU A 174 4.49 17.13 10.09
CA LEU A 174 3.27 16.71 10.78
C LEU A 174 3.31 15.21 11.10
N ASP A 175 2.45 14.78 12.01
CA ASP A 175 2.10 13.36 12.21
C ASP A 175 0.58 13.23 12.40
N ILE A 176 0.06 12.02 12.25
CA ILE A 176 -1.36 11.72 12.46
C ILE A 176 -1.70 11.94 13.94
N ASP A 177 -2.78 12.68 14.17
CA ASP A 177 -3.39 12.81 15.50
C ASP A 177 -4.59 11.86 15.61
N VAL A 178 -5.56 11.98 14.71
CA VAL A 178 -6.80 11.21 14.74
C VAL A 178 -7.25 10.82 13.33
N VAL A 179 -7.79 9.62 13.20
CA VAL A 179 -8.40 9.11 11.96
C VAL A 179 -9.89 8.83 12.17
N HIS A 180 -10.73 9.44 11.33
CA HIS A 180 -12.16 9.23 11.29
C HIS A 180 -12.58 8.61 9.95
N ARG A 181 -13.03 7.35 9.99
CA ARG A 181 -13.55 6.65 8.80
C ARG A 181 -15.08 6.63 8.78
N ARG A 182 -15.66 6.92 7.61
CA ARG A 182 -17.08 6.71 7.27
C ARG A 182 -17.17 5.96 5.94
N ALA A 183 -18.37 5.53 5.55
CA ALA A 183 -18.60 4.67 4.39
C ALA A 183 -17.95 5.18 3.08
N SER A 184 -18.06 6.47 2.79
CA SER A 184 -17.54 7.09 1.55
C SER A 184 -16.49 8.17 1.80
N THR A 185 -16.06 8.36 3.05
CA THR A 185 -15.13 9.44 3.41
C THR A 185 -14.14 9.01 4.48
N ILE A 186 -12.90 9.45 4.35
CA ILE A 186 -11.87 9.34 5.37
C ILE A 186 -11.43 10.76 5.72
N ARG A 187 -11.42 11.08 7.01
CA ARG A 187 -10.85 12.32 7.53
C ARG A 187 -9.69 11.99 8.45
N ILE A 188 -8.57 12.67 8.26
CA ILE A 188 -7.35 12.50 9.04
C ILE A 188 -6.94 13.88 9.53
N ASP A 189 -6.91 14.04 10.84
CA ASP A 189 -6.41 15.25 11.48
C ASP A 189 -4.94 15.03 11.85
N LEU A 190 -4.10 16.01 11.52
CA LEU A 190 -2.66 15.98 11.73
C LEU A 190 -2.23 17.15 12.63
N LYS A 191 -1.17 16.92 13.40
CA LYS A 191 -0.53 17.94 14.26
C LYS A 191 0.98 17.95 14.08
N VAL A 192 1.60 19.08 14.39
CA VAL A 192 3.06 19.20 14.42
C VAL A 192 3.65 18.16 15.36
N ARG A 193 4.68 17.51 14.85
CA ARG A 193 5.49 16.57 15.59
C ARG A 193 6.63 17.28 16.31
N GLU A 194 7.04 16.75 17.46
CA GLU A 194 8.23 17.22 18.16
C GLU A 194 9.49 17.10 17.27
N LYS A 195 10.32 18.14 17.25
CA LYS A 195 11.47 18.22 16.35
C LYS A 195 12.45 17.07 16.62
N GLY A 196 12.78 16.33 15.57
CA GLY A 196 13.71 15.20 15.65
C GLY A 196 13.08 13.87 16.07
N THR A 197 11.76 13.83 16.33
CA THR A 197 11.06 12.56 16.57
C THR A 197 10.64 11.90 15.26
N TYR A 198 10.48 10.58 15.28
CA TYR A 198 10.03 9.79 14.13
C TYR A 198 8.49 9.86 13.97
N PRO A 199 7.93 9.74 12.75
CA PRO A 199 6.48 9.73 12.53
C PRO A 199 5.88 8.39 12.94
N LEU A 200 5.72 8.18 14.23
CA LEU A 200 5.28 6.90 14.78
C LEU A 200 3.87 6.57 14.31
N VAL A 201 2.92 7.51 14.44
CA VAL A 201 1.50 7.24 14.22
C VAL A 201 1.22 7.02 12.73
N ALA A 202 1.81 7.83 11.85
CA ALA A 202 1.70 7.61 10.40
C ALA A 202 2.32 6.28 9.96
N ARG A 203 3.45 5.86 10.55
CA ARG A 203 4.05 4.55 10.26
C ARG A 203 3.20 3.40 10.76
N GLU A 204 2.62 3.50 11.95
CA GLU A 204 1.71 2.47 12.46
C GLU A 204 0.42 2.40 11.63
N HIS A 205 -0.08 3.53 11.14
CA HIS A 205 -1.31 3.56 10.35
C HIS A 205 -1.13 3.07 8.92
N PHE A 206 -0.13 3.60 8.20
CA PHE A 206 0.08 3.32 6.77
C PHE A 206 1.22 2.34 6.48
N GLY A 207 2.16 2.15 7.41
CA GLY A 207 3.40 1.40 7.23
C GLY A 207 3.58 0.18 8.11
N TYR A 208 2.50 -0.36 8.67
CA TYR A 208 2.54 -1.50 9.58
C TYR A 208 3.11 -2.80 8.95
N LEU A 209 3.26 -2.88 7.63
CA LEU A 209 3.92 -4.01 6.94
C LEU A 209 5.28 -3.65 6.34
N LYS A 210 5.72 -2.38 6.36
CA LYS A 210 6.94 -1.95 5.66
C LYS A 210 8.16 -2.74 6.09
N GLU A 211 8.44 -2.78 7.39
CA GLU A 211 9.62 -3.47 7.94
C GLU A 211 9.57 -4.99 7.70
N ALA A 212 8.39 -5.60 7.83
CA ALA A 212 8.21 -7.03 7.56
C ALA A 212 8.47 -7.37 6.09
N MET A 213 8.03 -6.50 5.18
CA MET A 213 8.23 -6.68 3.75
C MET A 213 9.67 -6.42 3.33
N ASP A 214 10.32 -5.40 3.91
CA ASP A 214 11.74 -5.14 3.67
C ASP A 214 12.60 -6.34 4.14
N GLU A 215 12.29 -6.96 5.29
CA GLU A 215 12.97 -8.18 5.76
C GLU A 215 12.62 -9.41 4.91
N PHE A 216 11.38 -9.53 4.43
CA PHE A 216 11.00 -10.62 3.53
C PHE A 216 11.79 -10.53 2.21
N MET A 217 11.88 -9.34 1.64
CA MET A 217 12.60 -9.09 0.39
C MET A 217 14.12 -9.24 0.56
N SER A 218 14.69 -8.88 1.71
CA SER A 218 16.13 -9.01 1.97
C SER A 218 16.58 -10.47 2.08
N LYS A 219 15.69 -11.39 2.47
CA LYS A 219 15.97 -12.83 2.66
C LYS A 219 14.93 -13.72 1.99
N GLN A 220 14.59 -13.42 0.74
CA GLN A 220 13.45 -14.04 0.05
C GLN A 220 13.51 -15.58 0.02
N ASP A 221 14.66 -16.17 -0.30
CA ASP A 221 14.79 -17.62 -0.41
C ASP A 221 14.65 -18.32 0.94
N PHE A 222 15.19 -17.72 2.00
CA PHE A 222 15.01 -18.22 3.36
C PHE A 222 13.51 -18.29 3.71
N TRP A 223 12.77 -17.21 3.50
CA TRP A 223 11.35 -17.16 3.84
C TRP A 223 10.49 -18.10 2.99
N LYS A 224 10.81 -18.25 1.69
CA LYS A 224 10.15 -19.23 0.81
C LYS A 224 10.34 -20.65 1.36
N SER A 225 11.58 -21.06 1.64
CA SER A 225 11.86 -22.39 2.20
C SER A 225 11.23 -22.58 3.58
N PHE A 226 11.27 -21.55 4.42
CA PHE A 226 10.65 -21.59 5.75
C PHE A 226 9.15 -21.86 5.68
N PHE A 227 8.42 -21.16 4.80
CA PHE A 227 6.99 -21.38 4.61
C PHE A 227 6.67 -22.76 4.02
N GLU A 228 7.50 -23.26 3.11
CA GLU A 228 7.33 -24.61 2.56
C GLU A 228 7.47 -25.68 3.65
N ILE A 229 8.48 -25.57 4.53
CA ILE A 229 8.69 -26.47 5.66
C ILE A 229 7.49 -26.43 6.59
N TYR A 230 7.09 -25.24 7.04
CA TYR A 230 5.96 -25.06 7.96
C TYR A 230 4.64 -25.60 7.37
N ARG A 231 4.38 -25.34 6.09
CA ARG A 231 3.20 -25.85 5.41
C ARG A 231 3.22 -27.39 5.30
N SER A 232 4.38 -28.00 5.08
CA SER A 232 4.51 -29.46 4.93
C SER A 232 4.13 -30.23 6.20
N VAL A 233 4.29 -29.59 7.36
CA VAL A 233 3.94 -30.14 8.68
C VAL A 233 2.63 -29.58 9.23
N ASN A 234 1.81 -28.92 8.39
CA ASN A 234 0.55 -28.27 8.78
C ASN A 234 0.71 -27.32 10.00
N TYR A 235 1.82 -26.57 10.03
CA TYR A 235 2.19 -25.67 11.12
C TYR A 235 2.31 -26.34 12.50
N ASN A 236 2.36 -27.68 12.57
CA ASN A 236 2.59 -28.44 13.79
C ASN A 236 4.09 -28.61 14.06
N MET A 237 4.79 -27.48 14.23
CA MET A 237 6.22 -27.42 14.48
C MET A 237 6.52 -26.25 15.41
N VAL A 238 7.48 -26.44 16.31
CA VAL A 238 8.00 -25.39 17.19
C VAL A 238 9.24 -24.78 16.55
N SER A 239 9.32 -23.45 16.50
CA SER A 239 10.58 -22.76 16.18
C SER A 239 11.37 -22.50 17.44
N LEU A 240 12.63 -22.97 17.43
CA LEU A 240 13.58 -22.78 18.52
C LEU A 240 14.74 -21.92 18.05
N TYR A 241 15.23 -21.07 18.94
CA TYR A 241 16.48 -20.35 18.74
C TYR A 241 17.65 -21.32 18.80
N LYS A 242 18.73 -20.99 18.10
CA LYS A 242 19.91 -21.87 18.03
C LYS A 242 20.46 -22.19 19.43
N ASP A 243 20.58 -21.18 20.30
CA ASP A 243 21.02 -21.35 21.69
C ASP A 243 20.09 -22.30 22.46
N HIS A 244 18.77 -22.22 22.27
CA HIS A 244 17.81 -23.12 22.92
C HIS A 244 17.90 -24.54 22.39
N TYR A 245 18.14 -24.69 21.08
CA TYR A 245 18.37 -26.00 20.50
C TYR A 245 19.66 -26.61 21.06
N GLU A 246 20.71 -25.82 21.24
CA GLU A 246 21.96 -26.25 21.88
C GLU A 246 21.75 -26.64 23.36
N ASP A 247 21.03 -25.85 24.14
CA ASP A 247 20.69 -26.19 25.52
C ASP A 247 19.85 -27.46 25.62
N LEU A 248 18.91 -27.65 24.69
CA LEU A 248 18.12 -28.87 24.62
C LEU A 248 18.99 -30.09 24.30
N LEU A 249 19.97 -29.95 23.39
CA LEU A 249 20.96 -31.00 23.12
C LEU A 249 21.85 -31.28 24.33
N ALA A 250 22.21 -30.23 25.10
CA ALA A 250 22.98 -30.33 26.34
C ALA A 250 22.17 -30.82 27.56
N CYS A 251 20.86 -31.01 27.41
CA CYS A 251 19.93 -31.34 28.50
C CYS A 251 19.85 -30.26 29.62
N ASN A 252 20.15 -29.01 29.28
CA ASN A 252 20.05 -27.86 30.17
C ASN A 252 18.61 -27.38 30.33
N SER A 253 18.35 -26.56 31.37
CA SER A 253 17.07 -25.87 31.54
C SER A 253 16.93 -24.73 30.52
N LEU A 254 15.84 -24.74 29.76
CA LEU A 254 15.52 -23.70 28.78
C LEU A 254 14.94 -22.47 29.49
N LEU A 255 15.47 -21.29 29.22
CA LEU A 255 14.92 -20.01 29.68
C LEU A 255 15.13 -18.95 28.60
N ASP A 256 14.02 -18.51 28.00
CA ASP A 256 13.96 -17.67 26.81
C ASP A 256 14.25 -16.18 27.08
N ILE A 257 14.99 -15.88 28.16
CA ILE A 257 15.25 -14.52 28.65
C ILE A 257 15.84 -13.65 27.54
N ARG A 258 16.84 -14.17 26.82
CA ARG A 258 17.56 -13.43 25.76
C ARG A 258 16.65 -12.99 24.62
N ILE A 259 15.57 -13.71 24.33
CA ILE A 259 14.61 -13.33 23.29
C ILE A 259 13.91 -12.05 23.71
N PHE A 260 13.36 -12.02 24.92
CA PHE A 260 12.65 -10.87 25.46
C PHE A 260 13.56 -9.66 25.60
N GLU A 261 14.82 -9.88 25.99
CA GLU A 261 15.81 -8.81 26.07
C GLU A 261 16.19 -8.26 24.68
N SER A 262 16.34 -9.14 23.69
CA SER A 262 16.64 -8.74 22.31
C SER A 262 15.47 -8.00 21.66
N LEU A 263 14.23 -8.43 21.92
CA LEU A 263 13.01 -7.79 21.39
C LEU A 263 12.75 -6.44 22.06
N SER A 264 12.90 -6.36 23.40
CA SER A 264 12.65 -5.13 24.16
C SER A 264 13.80 -4.13 24.15
N LYS A 265 15.02 -4.57 23.80
CA LYS A 265 16.28 -3.84 23.98
C LYS A 265 16.52 -3.43 25.45
N ARG A 266 15.95 -4.17 26.39
CA ARG A 266 16.06 -3.94 27.84
C ARG A 266 16.38 -5.25 28.54
N HIS A 267 17.04 -5.19 29.70
CA HIS A 267 17.17 -6.36 30.57
C HIS A 267 15.78 -6.82 31.05
N ILE A 268 15.56 -8.13 31.22
CA ILE A 268 14.21 -8.69 31.48
C ILE A 268 13.54 -8.10 32.73
N LEU A 269 14.31 -7.78 33.78
CA LEU A 269 13.82 -7.12 35.00
C LEU A 269 13.35 -5.68 34.79
N ASN A 270 13.78 -5.02 33.71
CA ASN A 270 13.44 -3.63 33.40
C ASN A 270 12.28 -3.53 32.39
N ILE A 271 11.69 -4.66 31.99
CA ILE A 271 10.52 -4.70 31.13
C ILE A 271 9.28 -4.60 32.04
N PRO A 272 8.42 -3.57 31.89
CA PRO A 272 7.17 -3.49 32.64
C PRO A 272 6.36 -4.77 32.47
N HIS A 273 5.77 -5.26 33.56
CA HIS A 273 5.14 -6.58 33.57
C HIS A 273 4.09 -6.77 32.47
N GLN A 274 3.21 -5.77 32.29
CA GLN A 274 2.16 -5.83 31.27
C GLN A 274 2.75 -5.89 29.85
N ASP A 275 3.80 -5.11 29.57
CA ASP A 275 4.51 -5.15 28.28
C ASP A 275 5.17 -6.52 28.08
N PHE A 276 5.74 -7.09 29.15
CA PHE A 276 6.32 -8.42 29.14
C PHE A 276 5.28 -9.50 28.84
N LEU A 277 4.10 -9.47 29.47
CA LEU A 277 3.03 -10.44 29.21
C LEU A 277 2.51 -10.36 27.78
N VAL A 278 2.31 -9.15 27.24
CA VAL A 278 1.92 -8.96 25.83
C VAL A 278 2.98 -9.53 24.89
N MET A 279 4.27 -9.31 25.19
CA MET A 279 5.38 -9.84 24.42
C MET A 279 5.49 -11.37 24.53
N LEU A 280 5.31 -11.93 25.72
CA LEU A 280 5.27 -13.37 25.99
C LEU A 280 4.19 -14.04 25.15
N LYS A 281 2.97 -13.52 25.21
CA LYS A 281 1.84 -13.98 24.39
C LYS A 281 2.20 -13.97 22.91
N ARG A 282 2.58 -12.80 22.38
CA ARG A 282 2.89 -12.63 20.95
C ARG A 282 3.99 -13.59 20.49
N THR A 283 5.09 -13.68 21.24
CA THR A 283 6.26 -14.47 20.87
C THR A 283 5.96 -15.96 20.94
N HIS A 284 5.41 -16.46 22.04
CA HIS A 284 5.24 -17.91 22.21
C HIS A 284 4.09 -18.48 21.36
N GLU A 285 3.03 -17.71 21.11
CA GLU A 285 2.01 -18.08 20.11
C GLU A 285 2.60 -18.11 18.70
N SER A 286 3.48 -17.16 18.35
CA SER A 286 4.12 -17.10 17.03
C SER A 286 5.11 -18.24 16.80
N LEU A 287 5.86 -18.63 17.85
CA LEU A 287 6.82 -19.74 17.81
C LEU A 287 6.16 -21.12 17.93
N ARG A 288 4.83 -21.16 18.15
CA ARG A 288 4.05 -22.39 18.38
C ARG A 288 4.53 -23.22 19.57
N ILE A 289 5.14 -22.57 20.56
CA ILE A 289 5.49 -23.21 21.84
C ILE A 289 4.21 -23.54 22.61
N ILE A 290 3.17 -22.71 22.47
CA ILE A 290 1.83 -22.96 23.00
C ILE A 290 0.79 -22.59 21.94
N ASP A 291 -0.46 -23.02 22.15
CA ASP A 291 -1.53 -22.74 21.18
C ASP A 291 -2.11 -21.34 21.38
N ARG A 292 -2.33 -20.95 22.65
CA ARG A 292 -2.92 -19.66 23.00
C ARG A 292 -2.62 -19.27 24.44
N ILE A 293 -2.42 -17.98 24.69
CA ILE A 293 -2.31 -17.37 26.01
C ILE A 293 -3.42 -16.33 26.15
N GLU A 294 -4.21 -16.42 27.22
CA GLU A 294 -5.16 -15.38 27.63
C GLU A 294 -4.62 -14.72 28.90
N ILE A 295 -4.57 -13.38 28.89
CA ILE A 295 -4.07 -12.57 30.00
C ILE A 295 -5.27 -11.85 30.61
N PHE A 296 -5.44 -12.01 31.91
CA PHE A 296 -6.39 -11.32 32.75
C PHE A 296 -5.63 -10.50 33.80
N ASP A 297 -6.34 -9.64 34.54
CA ASP A 297 -5.70 -8.71 35.50
C ASP A 297 -4.78 -9.44 36.50
N ASP A 298 -5.24 -10.56 37.07
CA ASP A 298 -4.51 -11.33 38.09
C ASP A 298 -4.11 -12.75 37.67
N SER A 299 -4.41 -13.15 36.42
CA SER A 299 -4.19 -14.53 35.99
C SER A 299 -3.83 -14.67 34.52
N ILE A 300 -3.12 -15.74 34.19
CA ILE A 300 -2.69 -16.09 32.84
C ILE A 300 -3.15 -17.52 32.57
N SER A 301 -3.91 -17.70 31.49
CA SER A 301 -4.38 -19.01 31.02
C SER A 301 -3.62 -19.40 29.76
N ILE A 302 -2.92 -20.53 29.81
CA ILE A 302 -2.08 -21.05 28.74
C ILE A 302 -2.67 -22.34 28.20
N TYR A 303 -3.19 -22.30 26.98
CA TYR A 303 -3.77 -23.41 26.27
C TYR A 303 -2.71 -24.14 25.46
N HIS A 304 -2.72 -25.47 25.54
CA HIS A 304 -1.80 -26.31 24.80
C HIS A 304 -2.40 -27.66 24.40
N ASN A 305 -1.82 -28.27 23.38
CA ASN A 305 -2.21 -29.57 22.84
C ASN A 305 -1.24 -30.72 23.20
N TYR A 306 -0.23 -30.45 24.05
CA TYR A 306 0.70 -31.47 24.53
C TYR A 306 0.00 -32.59 25.28
N LYS A 307 0.34 -33.84 24.93
CA LYS A 307 -0.25 -35.06 25.53
C LYS A 307 0.62 -35.69 26.61
N ASN A 308 1.91 -35.38 26.63
CA ASN A 308 2.86 -35.98 27.57
C ASN A 308 2.87 -35.19 28.89
N GLU A 309 2.43 -35.82 29.98
CA GLU A 309 2.32 -35.17 31.29
C GLU A 309 3.66 -34.59 31.81
N LYS A 310 4.79 -35.25 31.51
CA LYS A 310 6.12 -34.72 31.87
C LYS A 310 6.43 -33.44 31.10
N ALA A 311 6.02 -33.35 29.84
CA ALA A 311 6.17 -32.15 29.04
C ALA A 311 5.29 -31.01 29.58
N ILE A 312 4.03 -31.31 29.93
CA ILE A 312 3.10 -30.33 30.52
C ILE A 312 3.69 -29.75 31.81
N LYS A 313 4.20 -30.60 32.70
CA LYS A 313 4.88 -30.16 33.94
C LYS A 313 6.08 -29.27 33.65
N LYS A 314 6.94 -29.65 32.70
CA LYS A 314 8.11 -28.85 32.30
C LYS A 314 7.70 -27.50 31.73
N ILE A 315 6.65 -27.42 30.92
CA ILE A 315 6.13 -26.17 30.35
C ILE A 315 5.60 -25.27 31.47
N ARG A 316 4.84 -25.83 32.41
CA ARG A 316 4.38 -25.10 33.60
C ARG A 316 5.57 -24.50 34.36
N ASP A 317 6.57 -25.31 34.68
CA ASP A 317 7.74 -24.87 35.46
C ASP A 317 8.56 -23.83 34.69
N TYR A 318 8.67 -23.99 33.38
CA TYR A 318 9.29 -23.04 32.49
C TYR A 318 8.63 -21.65 32.55
N TYR A 319 7.30 -21.56 32.47
CA TYR A 319 6.60 -20.27 32.56
C TYR A 319 6.73 -19.63 33.95
N LEU A 320 6.71 -20.44 35.02
CA LEU A 320 6.95 -19.93 36.37
C LEU A 320 8.34 -19.32 36.52
N LEU A 321 9.38 -20.00 36.03
CA LEU A 321 10.75 -19.50 36.06
C LEU A 321 10.91 -18.22 35.22
N LEU A 322 10.26 -18.17 34.07
CA LEU A 322 10.34 -17.03 33.16
C LEU A 322 9.64 -15.79 33.74
N LEU A 323 8.45 -15.94 34.34
CA LEU A 323 7.76 -14.86 35.04
C LEU A 323 8.56 -14.38 36.26
N LYS A 324 9.16 -15.31 37.01
CA LYS A 324 10.07 -15.00 38.11
C LYS A 324 11.30 -14.23 37.64
N ALA A 325 11.84 -14.55 36.46
CA ALA A 325 12.96 -13.81 35.87
C ALA A 325 12.58 -12.36 35.49
N ASN A 326 11.31 -12.08 35.17
CA ASN A 326 10.79 -10.71 35.02
C ASN A 326 10.50 -10.03 36.37
N GLY A 327 10.67 -10.73 37.50
CA GLY A 327 10.50 -10.19 38.86
C GLY A 327 9.15 -10.47 39.51
N HIS A 328 8.31 -11.31 38.89
CA HIS A 328 6.95 -11.58 39.34
C HIS A 328 6.74 -13.05 39.73
N GLU A 329 6.22 -13.30 40.94
CA GLU A 329 5.92 -14.65 41.41
C GLU A 329 4.49 -15.05 41.08
N TYR A 330 4.33 -16.30 40.62
CA TYR A 330 3.07 -16.88 40.22
C TYR A 330 2.91 -18.27 40.83
N GLU A 331 1.65 -18.66 41.09
CA GLU A 331 1.28 -20.03 41.43
C GLU A 331 0.58 -20.69 40.24
N ALA A 332 0.96 -21.94 39.93
CA ALA A 332 0.42 -22.65 38.80
C ALA A 332 -0.51 -23.80 39.20
N LYS A 333 -1.68 -23.87 38.55
CA LYS A 333 -2.52 -25.07 38.47
C LYS A 333 -2.53 -25.53 37.02
N TYR A 334 -2.54 -26.83 36.77
CA TYR A 334 -2.57 -27.34 35.39
C TYR A 334 -3.44 -28.59 35.27
N SER A 335 -3.97 -28.79 34.08
CA SER A 335 -4.74 -29.95 33.65
C SER A 335 -4.14 -30.53 32.37
N THR A 336 -4.89 -31.37 31.65
CA THR A 336 -4.43 -32.03 30.42
C THR A 336 -4.24 -31.09 29.23
N SER A 337 -4.88 -29.92 29.20
CA SER A 337 -4.84 -28.98 28.07
C SER A 337 -4.76 -27.50 28.46
N LEU A 338 -4.61 -27.22 29.75
CA LEU A 338 -4.64 -25.86 30.28
C LEU A 338 -3.67 -25.73 31.47
N ILE A 339 -2.88 -24.67 31.46
CA ILE A 339 -2.08 -24.22 32.59
C ILE A 339 -2.63 -22.85 33.01
N VAL A 340 -3.02 -22.69 34.27
CA VAL A 340 -3.50 -21.45 34.86
C VAL A 340 -2.46 -20.96 35.86
N LEU A 341 -1.94 -19.76 35.63
CA LEU A 341 -0.98 -19.08 36.50
C LEU A 341 -1.70 -17.93 37.19
N ASN A 342 -1.67 -17.87 38.52
CA ASN A 342 -2.25 -16.77 39.30
C ASN A 342 -1.12 -15.94 39.90
N HIS A 343 -1.19 -14.62 39.75
CA HIS A 343 -0.18 -13.73 40.30
C HIS A 343 -0.21 -13.79 41.82
N VAL A 344 0.95 -13.98 42.45
CA VAL A 344 1.08 -13.91 43.90
C VAL A 344 1.25 -12.44 44.27
N CYS A 345 0.15 -11.68 44.24
CA CYS A 345 0.15 -10.35 44.86
C CYS A 345 0.42 -10.54 46.36
N CYS A 346 1.20 -9.61 46.95
CA CYS A 346 1.51 -9.59 48.37
C CYS A 346 0.24 -9.91 49.17
N ARG A 347 0.27 -11.01 49.92
CA ARG A 347 -0.76 -11.30 50.92
C ARG A 347 -0.62 -10.24 52.01
N ASP A 348 -1.35 -9.14 51.86
CA ASP A 348 -1.67 -8.25 52.98
C ASP A 348 -3.09 -8.56 53.48
#